data_AF-A0A9D1DC94-F1
#
_entry.id   AF-A0A9D1DC94-F1
#
_cell.length_a   1.000
_cell.length_b   1.000
_cell.length_c   1.000
_cell.angle_alpha   90.00
_cell.angle_beta   90.00
_cell.angle_gamma   90.00
#
_symmetry.space_group_name_H-M   'P 1'
#
loop_
_entity.id
_entity.type
_entity.pdbx_description
1 polymer ?
#
loop_
_entity_poly.entity_id
_entity_poly.type
_entity_poly.pdbx_seq_one_letter_code
_entity_poly.pdbx_strand_id
1 'polypeptide(L)'
;MNNLTKNILTVAGAFVAIVQCILIMFLSGTVPVYVAILFTLFFAGGGIVYTRFAYQIAKHSNKIHMRRFKKFEGSAENYEPSDLIVRRTRIAGIILLVIYEIFFFVAIFSGLI
;
A
#
# COMPACT_ATOMS: atom_id res chain seq x y z
N MET A 1 14.58 -1.51 10.09
CA MET A 1 14.52 -2.37 8.89
C MET A 1 15.54 -1.87 7.90
N ASN A 2 16.56 -2.67 7.59
CA ASN A 2 17.61 -2.29 6.64
C ASN A 2 17.03 -2.17 5.21
N ASN A 3 17.77 -1.53 4.29
CA ASN A 3 17.29 -1.31 2.92
C ASN A 3 17.10 -2.61 2.14
N LEU A 4 17.89 -3.63 2.45
CA LEU A 4 17.80 -4.96 1.84
C LEU A 4 16.46 -5.64 2.15
N THR A 5 16.06 -5.72 3.43
CA THR A 5 14.78 -6.29 3.86
C THR A 5 13.60 -5.54 3.25
N LYS A 6 13.68 -4.21 3.14
CA LYS A 6 12.65 -3.42 2.45
C LYS A 6 12.55 -3.79 0.96
N ASN A 7 13.68 -3.98 0.28
CA ASN A 7 13.68 -4.35 -1.15
C ASN A 7 13.08 -5.75 -1.33
N ILE A 8 13.51 -6.73 -0.53
CA ILE A 8 13.03 -8.11 -0.61
C ILE A 8 11.52 -8.16 -0.38
N LEU A 9 11.01 -7.50 0.67
CA LEU A 9 9.57 -7.45 0.95
C LEU A 9 8.77 -6.81 -0.19
N THR A 10 9.28 -5.72 -0.77
CA THR A 10 8.64 -5.06 -1.91
C THR A 10 8.57 -5.97 -3.13
N VAL A 11 9.68 -6.64 -3.48
CA VAL A 11 9.74 -7.53 -4.65
C VAL A 11 8.88 -8.78 -4.43
N ALA A 12 9.00 -9.42 -3.26
CA ALA A 12 8.21 -10.60 -2.93
C ALA A 12 6.71 -10.27 -2.91
N GLY A 13 6.31 -9.17 -2.27
CA GLY A 13 4.91 -8.73 -2.25
C GLY A 13 4.37 -8.42 -3.64
N ALA A 14 5.15 -7.75 -4.49
CA ALA A 14 4.75 -7.47 -5.87
C ALA A 14 4.59 -8.75 -6.68
N PHE A 15 5.51 -9.71 -6.53
CA PHE A 15 5.43 -11.01 -7.20
C PHE A 15 4.18 -11.78 -6.78
N VAL A 16 3.88 -11.87 -5.47
CA VAL A 16 2.67 -12.53 -4.96
C VAL A 16 1.41 -11.88 -5.52
N ALA A 17 1.32 -10.55 -5.51
CA ALA A 17 0.17 -9.82 -6.04
C ALA A 17 -0.05 -10.05 -7.54
N ILE A 18 1.04 -10.13 -8.33
CA ILE A 18 0.95 -10.44 -9.77
C ILE A 18 0.42 -11.86 -9.98
N VAL A 19 0.97 -12.84 -9.27
CA VAL A 19 0.51 -14.24 -9.38
C VAL A 19 -0.96 -14.35 -8.98
N GLN A 20 -1.36 -13.74 -7.86
CA GLN A 20 -2.75 -13.71 -7.42
C GLN A 20 -3.65 -13.06 -8.47
N CYS A 21 -3.29 -11.89 -9.01
CA CYS A 21 -4.06 -11.22 -10.07
C CYS A 21 -4.24 -12.12 -11.30
N ILE A 22 -3.20 -12.82 -11.73
CA ILE A 22 -3.27 -13.79 -12.84
C ILE A 22 -4.24 -14.92 -12.48
N LEU A 23 -4.16 -15.49 -11.28
CA LEU A 23 -5.10 -16.52 -10.83
C LEU A 23 -6.55 -16.03 -10.85
N ILE A 24 -6.83 -14.81 -10.37
CA ILE A 24 -8.18 -14.22 -10.47
C ILE A 24 -8.60 -14.19 -11.94
N MET A 25 -7.78 -13.63 -12.83
CA MET A 25 -8.12 -13.47 -14.25
C MET A 25 -8.43 -14.80 -14.96
N PHE A 26 -7.74 -15.89 -14.63
CA PHE A 26 -7.90 -17.18 -15.31
C PHE A 26 -8.97 -18.08 -14.69
N LEU A 27 -9.19 -17.96 -13.38
CA LEU A 27 -10.09 -18.85 -12.64
C LEU A 27 -11.47 -18.20 -12.38
N SER A 28 -11.55 -16.87 -12.33
CA SER A 28 -12.83 -16.20 -12.14
C SER A 28 -13.62 -16.15 -13.46
N GLY A 29 -14.66 -16.99 -13.57
CA GLY A 29 -15.68 -16.84 -14.62
C GLY A 29 -16.64 -15.66 -14.39
N THR A 30 -16.57 -15.03 -13.22
CA THR A 30 -17.56 -14.07 -12.72
C THR A 30 -17.01 -12.65 -12.56
N VAL A 31 -15.71 -12.49 -12.28
CA VAL A 31 -15.09 -11.18 -12.06
C VAL A 31 -14.50 -10.67 -13.37
N PRO A 32 -14.91 -9.48 -13.86
CA PRO A 32 -14.30 -8.91 -15.04
C PRO A 32 -12.80 -8.63 -14.81
N VAL A 33 -11.96 -8.97 -15.79
CA VAL A 33 -10.49 -8.82 -15.72
C VAL A 33 -10.04 -7.43 -15.26
N TYR A 34 -10.68 -6.37 -15.75
CA TYR A 34 -10.32 -5.00 -15.38
C TYR A 34 -10.57 -4.70 -13.90
N VAL A 35 -11.57 -5.35 -13.28
CA VAL A 35 -11.84 -5.22 -11.83
C VAL A 35 -10.71 -5.86 -11.03
N ALA A 36 -10.26 -7.06 -11.42
CA ALA A 36 -9.15 -7.74 -10.76
C ALA A 36 -7.84 -6.92 -10.82
N ILE A 37 -7.57 -6.30 -11.98
CA ILE A 37 -6.40 -5.43 -12.16
C ILE A 37 -6.51 -4.17 -11.29
N LEU A 38 -7.64 -3.45 -11.33
CA LEU A 38 -7.84 -2.24 -10.53
C LEU A 38 -7.74 -2.55 -9.04
N PHE A 39 -8.34 -3.65 -8.59
CA PHE A 39 -8.29 -4.10 -7.22
C PHE A 39 -6.86 -4.39 -6.77
N THR A 40 -6.10 -5.15 -7.57
CA THR A 40 -4.69 -5.46 -7.29
C THR A 40 -3.83 -4.20 -7.24
N LEU A 41 -3.98 -3.30 -8.20
CA LEU A 41 -3.23 -2.04 -8.24
C LEU A 41 -3.54 -1.17 -7.02
N PHE A 42 -4.81 -1.04 -6.64
CA PHE A 42 -5.23 -0.17 -5.56
C PHE A 42 -4.78 -0.71 -4.19
N PHE A 43 -5.07 -1.98 -3.90
CA PHE A 43 -4.80 -2.54 -2.58
C PHE A 43 -3.37 -3.04 -2.43
N ALA A 44 -2.92 -3.94 -3.33
CA ALA A 44 -1.58 -4.48 -3.25
C ALA A 44 -0.52 -3.45 -3.66
N GLY A 45 -0.71 -2.80 -4.82
CA GLY A 45 0.17 -1.74 -5.29
C GLY A 45 0.22 -0.57 -4.29
N GLY A 46 -0.95 -0.09 -3.85
CA GLY A 46 -1.05 0.92 -2.80
C GLY A 46 -0.34 0.52 -1.51
N GLY A 47 -0.63 -0.67 -0.97
CA GLY A 47 -0.01 -1.17 0.26
C GLY A 47 1.53 -1.25 0.18
N ILE A 48 2.06 -1.76 -0.93
CA ILE A 48 3.51 -1.82 -1.18
C ILE A 48 4.12 -0.42 -1.26
N VAL A 49 3.49 0.51 -1.98
CA VAL A 49 3.95 1.90 -2.08
C VAL A 49 3.94 2.58 -0.71
N TYR A 50 2.86 2.43 0.06
CA TYR A 50 2.73 3.02 1.40
C TYR A 50 3.76 2.48 2.38
N THR A 51 4.04 1.17 2.35
CA THR A 51 5.07 0.57 3.22
C THR A 51 6.48 0.97 2.81
N ARG A 52 6.77 1.02 1.50
CA ARG A 52 8.07 1.36 0.93
C ARG A 52 8.43 2.83 1.14
N PHE A 53 7.51 3.72 0.81
CA PHE A 53 7.71 5.16 0.80
C PHE A 53 7.10 5.86 2.03
N ALA A 54 6.84 5.10 3.11
CA ALA A 54 6.24 5.60 4.34
C ALA A 54 6.85 6.92 4.85
N TYR A 55 8.17 7.06 4.78
CA TYR A 55 8.87 8.29 5.21
C TYR A 55 8.52 9.49 4.33
N GLN A 56 8.53 9.31 3.01
CA GLN A 56 8.25 10.39 2.06
C GLN A 56 6.77 10.79 2.12
N ILE A 57 5.88 9.81 2.28
CA ILE A 57 4.44 10.03 2.45
C ILE A 57 4.18 10.77 3.77
N ALA A 58 4.83 10.37 4.87
CA ALA A 58 4.74 11.06 6.15
C ALA A 58 5.25 12.51 6.06
N LYS A 59 6.39 12.73 5.39
CA LYS A 59 6.93 14.08 5.14
C LYS A 59 5.96 14.94 4.34
N HIS A 60 5.36 14.37 3.29
CA HIS A 60 4.37 15.06 2.48
C HIS A 60 3.08 15.38 3.25
N SER A 61 2.59 14.43 4.06
CA SER A 61 1.42 14.62 4.93
C SER A 61 1.63 15.75 5.93
N ASN A 62 2.81 15.80 6.57
CA ASN A 62 3.17 16.90 7.47
C ASN A 62 3.23 18.25 6.75
N LYS A 63 3.78 18.29 5.52
CA LYS A 63 3.81 19.51 4.70
C LYS A 63 2.39 20.01 4.40
N ILE A 64 1.46 19.11 4.05
CA ILE A 64 0.05 19.46 3.83
C ILE A 64 -0.60 19.97 5.12
N HIS A 65 -0.41 19.26 6.23
CA HIS A 65 -0.95 19.66 7.53
C HIS A 65 -0.47 21.06 7.93
N MET A 66 0.83 21.36 7.79
CA MET A 66 1.35 22.70 8.12
C MET A 66 0.79 23.79 7.22
N ARG A 67 0.68 23.56 5.90
CA ARG A 67 0.04 24.50 4.98
C ARG A 67 -1.42 24.77 5.38
N ARG A 68 -2.15 23.73 5.79
CA ARG A 68 -3.56 23.83 6.19
C ARG A 68 -3.75 24.61 7.48
N PHE A 69 -2.83 24.50 8.43
CA PHE A 69 -2.92 25.14 9.74
C PHE A 69 -2.12 26.45 9.86
N LYS A 70 -1.49 26.94 8.77
CA LYS A 70 -0.67 28.18 8.71
C LYS A 70 0.33 28.36 9.88
N LYS A 71 0.70 27.28 10.56
CA LYS A 71 1.32 27.39 11.88
C LYS A 71 2.82 27.69 11.80
N PHE A 72 3.47 27.44 10.67
CA PHE A 72 4.90 27.67 10.46
C PHE A 72 5.22 27.79 8.95
N GLU A 73 4.99 28.96 8.35
CA GLU A 73 5.32 29.18 6.94
C GLU A 73 6.84 29.24 6.67
N GLY A 74 7.67 29.47 7.70
CA GLY A 74 9.13 29.57 7.58
C GLY A 74 9.94 28.29 7.83
N SER A 75 9.39 27.27 8.49
CA SER A 75 10.14 26.04 8.85
C SER A 75 9.74 24.81 8.02
N ALA A 76 8.94 25.01 6.97
CA ALA A 76 8.28 23.92 6.26
C ALA A 76 9.21 23.03 5.42
N GLU A 77 10.38 23.53 5.05
CA GLU A 77 11.32 22.81 4.19
C GLU A 77 12.15 21.76 4.94
N ASN A 78 12.39 21.99 6.24
CA ASN A 78 13.25 21.15 7.09
C ASN A 78 12.49 20.35 8.15
N TYR A 79 11.15 20.30 8.08
CA TYR A 79 10.36 19.56 9.07
C TYR A 79 10.43 18.06 8.79
N GLU A 80 11.23 17.34 9.58
CA GLU A 80 11.32 15.90 9.53
C GLU A 80 10.06 15.25 10.13
N PRO A 81 9.52 14.18 9.50
CA PRO A 81 8.39 13.47 10.06
C PRO A 81 8.81 12.70 11.30
N SER A 82 8.00 12.77 12.35
CA SER A 82 8.22 11.96 13.55
C SER A 82 8.11 10.47 13.24
N ASP A 83 8.91 9.66 13.93
CA ASP A 83 8.92 8.20 13.77
C ASP A 83 7.54 7.57 13.96
N LEU A 84 6.72 8.17 14.82
CA LEU A 84 5.33 7.76 15.05
C LEU A 84 4.50 7.85 13.75
N ILE A 85 4.61 8.96 13.01
CA ILE A 85 3.84 9.17 11.78
C ILE A 85 4.33 8.22 10.69
N VAL A 86 5.65 8.06 10.54
CA VAL A 86 6.23 7.10 9.59
C VAL A 86 5.76 5.67 9.89
N ARG A 87 5.71 5.28 11.17
CA ARG A 87 5.22 3.97 11.60
C ARG A 87 3.72 3.81 11.30
N ARG A 88 2.90 4.82 11.55
CA ARG A 88 1.46 4.82 11.21
C ARG A 88 1.22 4.66 9.72
N THR A 89 1.98 5.38 8.88
CA THR A 89 1.91 5.23 7.42
C THR A 89 2.27 3.82 6.96
N ARG A 90 3.29 3.21 7.58
CA ARG A 90 3.63 1.80 7.29
C ARG A 90 2.52 0.85 7.73
N ILE A 91 1.92 1.06 8.90
CA ILE A 91 0.78 0.26 9.39
C ILE A 91 -0.39 0.37 8.42
N ALA A 92 -0.72 1.56 7.93
CA ALA A 92 -1.77 1.75 6.93
C ALA A 92 -1.49 0.95 5.64
N GLY A 93 -0.24 0.95 5.16
CA GLY A 93 0.15 0.13 4.02
C GLY A 93 0.02 -1.38 4.29
N ILE A 94 0.37 -1.84 5.48
CA ILE A 94 0.17 -3.24 5.90
C ILE A 94 -1.32 -3.60 5.93
N ILE A 95 -2.17 -2.71 6.44
CA ILE A 95 -3.62 -2.92 6.48
C ILE A 95 -4.18 -3.10 5.06
N LEU A 96 -3.74 -2.29 4.08
CA LEU A 96 -4.16 -2.45 2.68
C LEU A 96 -3.78 -3.83 2.13
N LEU A 97 -2.59 -4.34 2.44
CA LEU A 97 -2.15 -5.67 2.05
C LEU A 97 -2.98 -6.77 2.73
N VAL A 98 -3.26 -6.63 4.03
CA VAL A 98 -4.09 -7.60 4.76
C VAL A 98 -5.52 -7.64 4.18
N ILE A 99 -6.09 -6.48 3.85
CA ILE A 99 -7.41 -6.41 3.19
C ILE A 99 -7.35 -7.13 1.84
N TYR A 100 -6.32 -6.88 1.04
CA TYR A 100 -6.12 -7.56 -0.25
C TYR A 100 -6.11 -9.09 -0.09
N GLU A 101 -5.34 -9.61 0.86
CA GLU A 101 -5.27 -11.06 1.13
C GLU A 101 -6.61 -11.61 1.61
N ILE A 102 -7.32 -10.91 2.52
CA ILE A 102 -8.64 -11.34 2.98
C ILE A 102 -9.61 -11.47 1.81
N PHE A 103 -9.65 -10.48 0.91
CA PHE A 103 -10.50 -10.54 -0.28
C PHE A 103 -10.13 -11.71 -1.19
N PHE A 104 -8.84 -11.96 -1.39
CA PHE A 104 -8.37 -13.09 -2.19
C PHE A 104 -8.84 -14.42 -1.58
N PHE A 105 -8.66 -14.61 -0.27
CA PHE A 105 -9.17 -15.81 0.43
C PHE A 105 -10.68 -15.95 0.35
N VAL A 106 -11.43 -14.87 0.60
CA VAL A 106 -12.89 -14.88 0.48
C VAL A 106 -13.31 -15.29 -0.92
N ALA A 107 -12.67 -14.74 -1.96
CA ALA A 107 -12.99 -15.04 -3.35
C ALA A 107 -12.76 -16.53 -3.70
N ILE A 108 -11.70 -17.14 -3.17
CA ILE A 108 -11.45 -18.58 -3.30
C ILE A 108 -12.56 -19.39 -2.59
N PHE A 109 -12.83 -19.10 -1.31
CA PHE A 109 -13.77 -19.90 -0.52
C PHE A 109 -15.24 -19.71 -0.91
N SER A 110 -15.59 -18.58 -1.51
CA SER A 110 -16.93 -18.33 -2.04
C SER A 110 -17.13 -18.87 -3.46
N GLY A 111 -16.10 -19.45 -4.09
CA GLY A 111 -16.14 -19.92 -5.48
C GLY A 111 -16.28 -18.79 -6.51
N LEU A 112 -15.85 -17.57 -6.17
CA LEU A 112 -15.74 -16.46 -7.14
C LEU A 112 -14.53 -16.67 -8.08
N ILE A 113 -13.52 -17.41 -7.60
CA ILE A 113 -12.28 -17.83 -8.25
C ILE A 113 -12.12 -19.33 -7.95
#